data_AF-A0A9X2K4D5-F1
#
_entry.id   AF-A0A9X2K4D5-F1
#
_cell.length_a   1.000
_cell.length_b   1.000
_cell.length_c   1.000
_cell.angle_alpha   90.00
_cell.angle_beta   90.00
_cell.angle_gamma   90.00
#
_symmetry.space_group_name_H-M   'P 1'
#
loop_
_entity.id
_entity.type
_entity.pdbx_description
1 polymer ?
#
loop_
_entity_poly.entity_id
_entity_poly.type
_entity_poly.pdbx_seq_one_letter_code
_entity_poly.pdbx_strand_id
1 'polypeptide(L)'
;MEGTLTRPWQDADAVQAELNTADGQERYLLASLAQEAALQGLAPGQGQVYDFTHPPVLGGEVSAGNLGLLDFVVGLNIAGQIHGQVRDLPPGSR
;
A
#
# COMPACT_ATOMS: atom_id res chain seq x y z
N MET A 1 14.65 6.98 8.73
CA MET A 1 14.04 6.08 9.73
C MET A 1 14.72 4.73 9.58
N GLU A 2 15.44 4.26 10.59
CA GLU A 2 15.94 2.88 10.60
C GLU A 2 14.77 1.96 10.94
N GLY A 3 14.41 1.06 10.03
CA GLY A 3 13.41 0.03 10.27
C GLY A 3 14.08 -1.24 10.77
N THR A 4 13.66 -1.77 11.91
CA THR A 4 14.12 -3.08 12.40
C THR A 4 13.24 -4.17 11.80
N LEU A 5 13.84 -5.18 11.18
CA LEU A 5 13.12 -6.37 10.72
C LEU A 5 12.73 -7.23 11.93
N THR A 6 11.45 -7.57 12.06
CA THR A 6 10.92 -8.44 13.12
C THR A 6 10.14 -9.60 12.51
N ARG A 7 10.00 -10.71 13.27
CA ARG A 7 9.13 -11.83 12.93
C ARG A 7 8.00 -11.94 13.96
N PRO A 8 6.90 -11.19 13.79
CA PRO A 8 5.81 -11.17 14.78
C PRO A 8 4.93 -12.42 14.76
N TRP A 9 4.96 -13.23 13.69
CA TRP A 9 4.14 -14.45 13.55
C TRP A 9 4.99 -15.69 13.25
N GLN A 10 4.53 -16.83 13.79
CA GLN A 10 5.22 -18.12 13.63
C GLN A 10 4.84 -18.83 12.33
N ASP A 11 3.57 -18.70 11.91
CA ASP A 11 2.99 -19.35 10.74
C ASP A 11 1.97 -18.45 10.03
N ALA A 12 1.43 -18.93 8.91
CA ALA A 12 0.47 -18.19 8.09
C ALA A 12 -0.90 -18.01 8.76
N ASP A 13 -1.33 -18.98 9.57
CA ASP A 13 -2.62 -18.92 10.27
C ASP A 13 -2.60 -17.81 11.32
N ALA A 14 -1.48 -17.63 12.02
CA ALA A 14 -1.28 -16.53 12.96
C ALA A 14 -1.33 -15.15 12.28
N VAL A 15 -0.78 -15.02 11.07
CA VAL A 15 -0.89 -13.78 10.27
C VAL A 15 -2.34 -13.54 9.88
N GLN A 16 -3.03 -14.57 9.37
CA GLN A 16 -4.41 -14.45 8.92
C GLN A 16 -5.35 -14.09 10.08
N ALA A 17 -5.13 -14.68 11.26
CA ALA A 17 -5.90 -14.36 12.47
C ALA A 17 -5.75 -12.88 12.84
N GLU A 18 -4.52 -12.35 12.83
CA GLU A 18 -4.25 -10.94 13.10
C GLU A 18 -4.90 -10.02 12.05
N LEU A 19 -4.73 -10.34 10.75
CA LEU A 19 -5.33 -9.60 9.64
C LEU A 19 -6.87 -9.64 9.63
N ASN A 20 -7.50 -10.52 10.41
CA ASN A 20 -8.95 -10.58 10.57
C ASN A 20 -9.45 -9.75 11.76
N THR A 21 -8.56 -9.17 12.56
CA THR A 21 -8.93 -8.21 13.62
C THR A 21 -9.05 -6.81 13.04
N ALA A 22 -9.89 -5.95 13.65
CA ALA A 22 -10.02 -4.57 13.21
C ALA A 22 -8.69 -3.79 13.27
N ASP A 23 -7.93 -3.98 14.35
CA ASP A 23 -6.62 -3.33 14.53
C ASP A 23 -5.60 -3.81 13.50
N GLY A 24 -5.56 -5.12 13.21
CA GLY A 24 -4.68 -5.69 12.20
C GLY A 24 -5.05 -5.23 10.79
N GLN A 25 -6.35 -5.15 10.47
CA GLN A 25 -6.83 -4.62 9.20
C GLN A 25 -6.42 -3.15 9.02
N GLU A 26 -6.60 -2.32 10.03
CA GLU A 26 -6.20 -0.92 9.95
C GLU A 26 -4.68 -0.78 9.79
N ARG A 27 -3.92 -1.49 10.63
CA ARG A 27 -2.45 -1.39 10.66
C ARG A 27 -1.76 -1.92 9.40
N TYR A 28 -2.20 -3.05 8.87
CA TYR A 28 -1.49 -3.76 7.80
C TYR A 28 -2.15 -3.63 6.43
N LEU A 29 -3.46 -3.36 6.38
CA LEU A 29 -4.24 -3.33 5.13
C LEU A 29 -4.80 -1.94 4.82
N LEU A 30 -4.58 -0.94 5.68
CA LEU A 30 -5.15 0.41 5.54
C LEU A 30 -6.67 0.36 5.36
N ALA A 31 -7.33 -0.42 6.21
CA ALA A 31 -8.74 -0.79 6.03
C ALA A 31 -9.67 0.42 5.89
N SER A 32 -9.48 1.48 6.69
CA SER A 32 -10.30 2.69 6.57
C SER A 32 -10.16 3.35 5.19
N LEU A 33 -8.95 3.42 4.67
CA LEU A 33 -8.66 3.98 3.34
C LEU A 33 -9.28 3.13 2.22
N ALA A 34 -9.14 1.80 2.31
CA ALA A 34 -9.74 0.88 1.34
C ALA A 34 -11.28 0.93 1.35
N GLN A 35 -11.89 1.08 2.53
CA GLN A 35 -13.32 1.28 2.69
C GLN A 35 -13.77 2.61 2.08
N GLU A 36 -13.03 3.69 2.31
CA GLU A 36 -13.35 5.00 1.72
C GLU A 36 -13.29 4.95 0.18
N ALA A 37 -12.27 4.31 -0.40
CA ALA A 37 -12.18 4.10 -1.85
C ALA A 37 -13.38 3.29 -2.40
N ALA A 38 -13.78 2.23 -1.70
CA ALA A 38 -14.95 1.43 -2.08
C ALA A 38 -16.25 2.26 -2.02
N LEU A 39 -16.41 3.12 -1.01
CA LEU A 39 -17.55 4.04 -0.90
C LEU A 39 -17.59 5.07 -2.04
N GLN A 40 -16.44 5.41 -2.62
CA GLN A 40 -16.31 6.26 -3.81
C GLN A 40 -16.57 5.51 -5.12
N GLY A 41 -16.88 4.21 -5.06
CA GLY A 41 -17.21 3.38 -6.23
C GLY A 41 -16.00 2.77 -6.93
N LEU A 42 -14.80 2.87 -6.36
CA LEU A 42 -13.64 2.13 -6.85
C LEU A 42 -13.82 0.67 -6.43
N ALA A 43 -14.10 -0.20 -7.38
CA ALA A 43 -14.23 -1.65 -7.15
C ALA A 43 -13.20 -2.38 -8.03
N PRO A 44 -12.12 -2.93 -7.45
CA PRO A 44 -11.11 -3.65 -8.23
C PRO A 44 -11.72 -4.85 -8.96
N GLY A 45 -11.51 -4.92 -10.27
CA GLY A 45 -11.80 -6.10 -11.06
C GLY A 45 -10.79 -7.23 -10.85
N GLN A 46 -10.93 -8.32 -11.61
CA GLN A 46 -9.96 -9.42 -11.57
C GLN A 46 -8.57 -8.92 -11.94
N GLY A 47 -7.59 -9.15 -11.07
CA GLY A 47 -6.20 -8.73 -11.27
C GLY A 47 -5.92 -7.26 -10.97
N GLN A 48 -6.94 -6.45 -10.65
CA GLN A 48 -6.76 -5.07 -10.25
C GLN A 48 -6.63 -4.93 -8.74
N VAL A 49 -5.93 -3.90 -8.31
CA VAL A 49 -5.77 -3.49 -6.91
C VAL A 49 -5.97 -1.98 -6.78
N TYR A 50 -6.18 -1.50 -5.56
CA TYR A 50 -5.99 -0.09 -5.25
C TYR A 50 -4.51 0.25 -5.30
N ASP A 51 -4.17 1.35 -5.95
CA ASP A 51 -2.84 1.94 -5.91
C ASP A 51 -2.94 3.47 -5.89
N PHE A 52 -1.89 4.14 -5.43
CA PHE A 52 -1.85 5.60 -5.42
C PHE A 52 -1.57 6.15 -6.81
N THR A 53 -2.47 6.99 -7.33
CA THR A 53 -2.29 7.68 -8.61
C THR A 53 -1.08 8.60 -8.61
N HIS A 54 -0.81 9.27 -7.48
CA HIS A 54 0.45 9.94 -7.19
C HIS A 54 1.13 9.24 -5.99
N PRO A 55 2.26 8.54 -6.17
CA PRO A 55 2.88 7.76 -5.10
C PRO A 55 3.30 8.61 -3.90
N PRO A 56 3.05 8.17 -2.64
CA PRO A 56 3.42 8.93 -1.45
C PRO A 56 4.91 9.22 -1.33
N VAL A 57 5.75 8.32 -1.83
CA VAL A 57 7.21 8.51 -1.89
C VAL A 57 7.64 9.69 -2.78
N LEU A 58 6.77 10.10 -3.72
CA LEU A 58 6.96 11.26 -4.59
C LEU A 58 6.16 12.49 -4.12
N GLY A 59 5.63 12.47 -2.89
CA GLY A 59 4.85 13.58 -2.32
C GLY A 59 3.33 13.45 -2.45
N GLY A 60 2.82 12.29 -2.89
CA GLY A 60 1.39 12.01 -2.92
C GLY A 60 0.73 11.89 -1.56
N GLU A 61 -0.56 12.23 -1.51
CA GLU A 61 -1.36 12.09 -0.29
C GLU A 61 -1.76 10.63 -0.04
N VAL A 62 -1.77 10.22 1.23
CA VAL A 62 -2.37 8.95 1.65
C VAL A 62 -3.85 9.18 1.92
N SER A 63 -4.64 9.29 0.85
CA SER A 63 -6.08 9.58 0.90
C SER A 63 -6.83 8.87 -0.23
N ALA A 64 -8.13 8.61 -0.05
CA ALA A 64 -8.91 7.89 -1.05
C ALA A 64 -9.02 8.65 -2.38
N GLY A 65 -8.99 9.98 -2.34
CA GLY A 65 -8.97 10.83 -3.54
C GLY A 65 -7.70 10.69 -4.39
N ASN A 66 -6.64 10.10 -3.83
CA ASN A 66 -5.41 9.77 -4.54
C ASN A 66 -5.32 8.28 -4.89
N LEU A 67 -6.38 7.49 -4.69
CA LEU A 67 -6.41 6.08 -5.10
C LEU A 67 -7.03 5.90 -6.48
N GLY A 68 -6.54 4.90 -7.20
CA GLY A 68 -7.08 4.42 -8.46
C GLY A 68 -7.03 2.90 -8.55
N LEU A 69 -7.61 2.35 -9.61
CA LEU A 69 -7.53 0.92 -9.92
C LEU A 69 -6.42 0.68 -10.94
N LEU A 70 -5.51 -0.23 -10.63
CA LEU A 70 -4.41 -0.60 -11.51
C LEU A 70 -4.26 -2.13 -11.54
N ASP A 71 -3.84 -2.66 -12.70
CA ASP A 71 -3.41 -4.06 -12.76
C ASP A 71 -2.25 -4.31 -11.78
N PHE A 72 -2.36 -5.36 -10.97
CA PHE A 72 -1.39 -5.65 -9.91
C PHE A 72 0.04 -5.80 -10.43
N VAL A 73 0.21 -6.49 -11.56
CA VAL A 73 1.55 -6.72 -12.12
C VAL A 73 2.13 -5.39 -12.61
N VAL A 74 1.32 -4.56 -13.27
CA VAL A 74 1.75 -3.22 -13.72
C VAL A 74 2.12 -2.33 -12.54
N GLY A 75 1.27 -2.23 -11.52
CA GLY A 75 1.51 -1.42 -10.32
C GLY A 75 2.77 -1.84 -9.58
N LEU A 76 2.98 -3.14 -9.39
CA LEU A 76 4.17 -3.66 -8.74
C LEU A 76 5.46 -3.29 -9.50
N ASN A 77 5.43 -3.36 -10.84
CA ASN A 77 6.59 -2.97 -11.65
C ASN A 77 6.89 -1.46 -11.56
N ILE A 78 5.85 -0.61 -11.61
CA ILE A 78 6.00 0.85 -11.48
C ILE A 78 6.55 1.20 -10.09
N ALA A 79 5.98 0.64 -9.03
CA ALA A 79 6.46 0.86 -7.66
C ALA A 79 7.93 0.46 -7.50
N GLY A 80 8.33 -0.70 -8.05
CA GLY A 80 9.73 -1.15 -8.04
C GLY A 80 10.68 -0.18 -8.74
N GLN A 81 10.29 0.35 -9.90
CA GLN A 81 11.08 1.35 -10.63
C GLN A 81 11.21 2.67 -9.86
N ILE A 82 10.10 3.17 -9.30
CA ILE A 82 10.08 4.42 -8.53
C ILE A 82 10.96 4.30 -7.29
N HIS A 83 10.80 3.24 -6.49
CA HIS A 83 11.62 3.03 -5.31
C HIS A 83 13.10 2.76 -5.65
N GLY A 84 13.36 2.14 -6.80
CA GLY A 84 14.72 2.01 -7.34
C GLY A 84 15.37 3.36 -7.60
N GLN A 85 14.65 4.29 -8.23
CA GLN A 85 15.14 5.65 -8.51
C GLN A 85 15.28 6.49 -7.24
N VAL A 86 14.28 6.47 -6.36
CA VAL A 86 14.26 7.29 -5.13
C VAL A 86 15.38 6.90 -4.17
N ARG A 87 15.69 5.60 -4.05
CA ARG A 87 16.76 5.12 -3.15
C ARG A 87 18.12 5.77 -3.43
N ASP A 88 18.37 6.13 -4.70
CA ASP A 88 19.66 6.68 -5.13
C ASP A 88 19.67 8.23 -5.08
N LEU A 89 18.57 8.87 -4.66
CA LEU A 89 18.50 10.32 -4.51
C LEU A 89 19.16 10.80 -3.20
N PRO A 90 19.84 11.96 -3.23
CA PRO A 90 20.32 12.59 -2.01
C PRO A 90 19.17 12.86 -1.02
N PRO A 91 19.42 12.76 0.29
CA PRO A 91 18.45 13.19 1.29
C PRO A 91 17.99 14.64 1.04
N GLY A 92 16.69 14.86 0.91
CA GLY A 92 16.10 16.19 0.70
C GLY A 92 15.81 16.58 -0.75
N SER A 93 16.09 15.70 -1.73
CA SER A 93 15.54 15.84 -3.08
C SER A 93 14.00 15.71 -3.05
N ARG A 94 13.29 16.69 -3.63
CA ARG A 94 11.84 16.68 -3.83
C ARG A 94 11.53 16.44 -5.29
#